data_AF-A0A7J2T8T0-F1
#
_entry.id   AF-A0A7J2T8T0-F1
#
_cell.length_a   1.000
_cell.length_b   1.000
_cell.length_c   1.000
_cell.angle_alpha   90.00
_cell.angle_beta   90.00
_cell.angle_gamma   90.00
#
_symmetry.space_group_name_H-M   'P 1'
#
loop_
_entity.id
_entity.type
_entity.pdbx_description
1 polymer ?
#
loop_
_entity_poly.entity_id
_entity_poly.type
_entity_poly.pdbx_seq_one_letter_code
_entity_poly.pdbx_strand_id
1 'polypeptide(L)'
;MHTTPNTTENIITIMNNIKFYSKSVYDVADVKKANGGEKPSLLTITLMILIAILSILCVFLTPRSEEYLPFLDKTILTLLTIVTHIVYLIGGGIVLFGALLIIIRFIQSKMKNPDKPSGVTRYLSGYLTLSLELFIGAEIIKTTITRTFEEFSVLILIIISRGLFSLILYLERRWHGTAETE
;
A
#
# COMPACT_ATOMS: atom_id res chain seq x y z
N MET A 1 21.68 -20.05 -29.40
CA MET A 1 21.49 -20.75 -28.11
C MET A 1 20.30 -20.11 -27.39
N HIS A 2 19.10 -20.64 -27.63
CA HIS A 2 17.87 -20.50 -26.83
C HIS A 2 16.74 -21.12 -27.66
N THR A 3 16.59 -22.44 -27.54
CA THR A 3 15.43 -23.15 -28.08
C THR A 3 14.26 -22.91 -27.14
N THR A 4 13.25 -22.21 -27.63
CA THR A 4 11.94 -22.05 -26.97
C THR A 4 11.37 -23.44 -26.63
N PRO A 5 10.97 -23.71 -25.37
CA PRO A 5 10.42 -25.01 -25.00
C PRO A 5 9.11 -25.23 -25.76
N ASN A 6 9.06 -26.35 -26.47
CA ASN A 6 7.99 -26.71 -27.39
C ASN A 6 6.69 -26.97 -26.60
N THR A 7 5.58 -26.35 -27.01
CA THR A 7 4.25 -26.42 -26.37
C THR A 7 3.81 -27.85 -26.04
N THR A 8 4.28 -28.84 -26.79
CA THR A 8 4.05 -30.27 -26.59
C THR A 8 4.69 -30.84 -25.31
N GLU A 9 5.87 -30.38 -24.90
CA GLU A 9 6.54 -30.87 -23.67
C GLU A 9 5.84 -30.38 -22.40
N ASN A 10 5.29 -29.16 -22.44
CA ASN A 10 4.50 -28.62 -21.33
C ASN A 10 3.20 -29.40 -21.15
N ILE A 11 2.52 -29.78 -22.24
CA ILE A 11 1.28 -30.58 -22.17
C ILE A 11 1.57 -31.98 -21.60
N ILE A 12 2.66 -32.63 -22.01
CA ILE A 12 3.04 -33.95 -21.49
C ILE A 12 3.40 -33.88 -19.99
N THR A 13 4.09 -32.82 -19.57
CA THR A 13 4.44 -32.59 -18.16
C THR A 13 3.21 -32.35 -17.29
N ILE A 14 2.24 -31.57 -17.80
CA ILE A 14 0.96 -31.34 -17.12
C ILE A 14 0.16 -32.65 -17.03
N MET A 15 0.09 -33.44 -18.10
CA MET A 15 -0.61 -34.73 -18.09
C MET A 15 0.02 -35.73 -17.10
N ASN A 16 1.35 -35.78 -17.01
CA ASN A 16 2.04 -36.65 -16.06
C ASN A 16 1.82 -36.22 -14.61
N ASN A 17 1.82 -34.92 -14.33
CA ASN A 17 1.51 -34.40 -12.99
C ASN A 17 0.07 -34.72 -12.60
N ILE A 18 -0.92 -34.53 -13.49
CA ILE A 18 -2.32 -34.89 -13.22
C ILE A 18 -2.46 -36.39 -12.92
N LYS A 19 -1.76 -37.25 -13.67
CA LYS A 19 -1.78 -38.70 -13.45
C LYS A 19 -1.16 -39.11 -12.11
N PHE A 20 -0.09 -38.42 -11.69
CA PHE A 20 0.56 -38.63 -10.39
C PHE A 20 -0.35 -38.18 -9.23
N TYR A 21 -0.96 -37.01 -9.32
CA TYR A 21 -1.92 -36.51 -8.33
C TYR A 21 -3.14 -37.41 -8.19
N SER A 22 -3.71 -37.87 -9.32
CA SER A 22 -4.79 -38.86 -9.33
C SER A 22 -4.38 -40.12 -8.57
N LYS A 23 -3.19 -40.67 -8.82
CA LYS A 23 -2.73 -41.92 -8.18
C LYS A 23 -2.51 -41.76 -6.68
N SER A 24 -1.96 -40.61 -6.25
CA SER A 24 -1.78 -40.31 -4.82
C SER A 24 -3.12 -40.19 -4.08
N VAL A 25 -4.15 -39.61 -4.71
CA VAL A 25 -5.48 -39.49 -4.11
C VAL A 25 -6.18 -40.86 -3.96
N TYR A 26 -6.04 -41.75 -4.94
CA TYR A 26 -6.59 -43.11 -4.84
C TYR A 26 -5.89 -43.96 -3.77
N ASP A 27 -4.57 -43.82 -3.62
CA ASP A 27 -3.78 -44.57 -2.64
C ASP A 27 -4.15 -44.17 -1.20
N VAL A 28 -4.37 -42.87 -0.96
CA VAL A 28 -4.87 -42.36 0.33
C VAL A 28 -6.30 -42.84 0.62
N ALA A 29 -7.14 -43.00 -0.41
CA ALA A 29 -8.48 -43.53 -0.26
C ALA A 29 -8.51 -45.03 0.08
N ASP A 30 -7.56 -45.81 -0.46
CA ASP A 30 -7.47 -47.26 -0.22
C ASP A 30 -6.88 -47.56 1.18
N VAL A 31 -5.87 -46.81 1.61
CA VAL A 31 -5.30 -46.90 2.98
C VAL A 31 -6.34 -46.59 4.05
N LYS A 32 -7.26 -45.64 3.79
CA LYS A 32 -8.35 -45.29 4.72
C LYS A 32 -9.47 -46.34 4.76
N LYS A 33 -9.56 -47.19 3.75
CA LYS A 33 -10.54 -48.30 3.68
C LYS A 33 -10.05 -49.55 4.41
N ALA A 34 -8.73 -49.74 4.49
CA ALA A 34 -8.09 -50.87 5.19
C ALA A 34 -8.03 -50.71 6.72
N ASN A 35 -8.05 -49.48 7.23
CA ASN A 35 -8.02 -49.19 8.66
C ASN A 35 -9.42 -48.78 9.10
N GLY A 36 -10.15 -49.65 9.82
CA GLY A 36 -11.58 -49.55 10.15
C GLY A 36 -12.03 -48.19 10.70
N GLY A 37 -12.23 -47.23 9.81
CA GLY A 37 -12.38 -45.83 10.14
C GLY A 37 -13.81 -45.48 10.51
N GLU A 38 -13.96 -44.77 11.63
CA GLU A 38 -15.17 -44.01 11.93
C GLU A 38 -15.63 -43.27 10.69
N LYS A 39 -16.94 -43.38 10.38
CA LYS A 39 -17.54 -42.76 9.19
C LYS A 39 -17.12 -41.29 9.15
N PRO A 40 -16.32 -40.85 8.16
CA PRO A 40 -15.91 -39.46 8.09
C PRO A 40 -17.17 -38.61 8.05
N SER A 41 -17.25 -37.62 8.93
CA SER A 41 -18.42 -36.74 8.99
C SER A 41 -18.68 -36.18 7.59
N LEU A 42 -19.96 -36.08 7.20
CA LEU A 42 -20.37 -35.60 5.88
C LEU A 42 -19.76 -34.22 5.57
N LEU A 43 -19.49 -33.43 6.61
CA LEU A 43 -18.81 -32.14 6.58
C LEU A 43 -17.34 -32.27 6.14
N THR A 44 -16.59 -33.23 6.67
CA THR A 44 -15.19 -33.48 6.28
C THR A 44 -15.07 -33.91 4.82
N ILE A 45 -15.98 -34.77 4.34
CA ILE A 45 -16.00 -35.21 2.94
C ILE A 45 -16.32 -34.04 2.01
N THR A 46 -17.32 -33.23 2.37
CA THR A 46 -17.71 -32.02 1.61
C THR A 46 -16.57 -31.02 1.51
N LEU A 47 -15.83 -30.80 2.61
CA LEU A 47 -14.68 -29.90 2.64
C LEU A 47 -13.55 -30.38 1.72
N MET A 48 -13.23 -31.68 1.73
CA MET A 48 -12.18 -32.22 0.84
C MET A 48 -12.56 -32.10 -0.63
N ILE A 49 -13.82 -32.34 -0.98
CA ILE A 49 -14.31 -32.18 -2.36
C ILE A 49 -14.25 -30.70 -2.77
N LEU A 50 -14.62 -29.77 -1.88
CA LEU A 50 -14.56 -28.33 -2.15
C LEU A 50 -13.12 -27.86 -2.41
N ILE A 51 -12.17 -28.27 -1.57
CA ILE A 51 -10.74 -27.91 -1.73
C ILE A 51 -10.17 -28.53 -3.01
N ALA A 52 -10.57 -29.76 -3.35
CA ALA A 52 -10.16 -30.42 -4.59
C ALA A 52 -10.71 -29.70 -5.84
N ILE A 53 -11.97 -29.26 -5.82
CA ILE A 53 -12.55 -28.47 -6.91
C ILE A 53 -11.84 -27.12 -7.03
N LEU A 54 -11.56 -26.46 -5.90
CA LEU A 54 -10.87 -25.17 -5.86
C LEU A 54 -9.43 -25.27 -6.38
N SER A 55 -8.71 -26.34 -6.05
CA SER A 55 -7.34 -26.55 -6.55
C SER A 55 -7.30 -26.85 -8.05
N ILE A 56 -8.25 -27.64 -8.57
CA ILE A 56 -8.41 -27.88 -10.01
C ILE A 56 -8.76 -26.58 -10.74
N LEU A 57 -9.65 -25.76 -10.16
CA LEU A 57 -10.02 -24.46 -10.70
C LEU A 57 -8.82 -23.50 -10.73
N CYS A 58 -8.00 -23.47 -9.68
CA CYS A 58 -6.76 -22.71 -9.66
C CYS A 58 -5.80 -23.12 -10.78
N VAL A 59 -5.53 -24.42 -10.93
CA VAL A 59 -4.62 -24.94 -11.97
C VAL A 59 -5.15 -24.65 -13.38
N PHE A 60 -6.47 -24.64 -13.57
CA PHE A 60 -7.08 -24.28 -14.85
C PHE A 60 -7.02 -22.78 -15.15
N LEU A 61 -7.11 -21.93 -14.12
CA LEU A 61 -6.96 -20.49 -14.25
C LEU A 61 -5.49 -20.06 -14.43
N THR A 62 -4.53 -20.79 -13.85
CA THR A 62 -3.08 -20.49 -13.92
C THR A 62 -2.58 -20.20 -15.35
N PRO A 63 -2.79 -21.08 -16.37
CA PRO A 63 -2.28 -20.81 -17.72
C PRO A 63 -2.95 -19.60 -18.37
N ARG A 64 -4.18 -19.27 -17.97
CA ARG A 64 -4.88 -18.07 -18.46
C ARG A 64 -4.41 -16.80 -17.75
N SER A 65 -3.97 -16.89 -16.49
CA SER A 65 -3.43 -15.73 -15.76
C SER A 65 -2.02 -15.35 -16.21
N GLU A 66 -1.17 -16.31 -16.58
CA GLU A 66 0.23 -16.08 -17.02
C GLU A 66 0.34 -15.14 -18.24
N GLU A 67 -0.70 -15.04 -19.07
CA GLU A 67 -0.73 -14.16 -20.25
C GLU A 67 -1.13 -12.71 -19.91
N TYR A 68 -2.04 -12.50 -18.96
CA TYR A 68 -2.54 -11.17 -18.59
C TYR A 68 -1.77 -10.54 -17.43
N LEU A 69 -1.34 -11.33 -16.43
CA LEU A 69 -0.62 -10.86 -15.25
C LEU A 69 0.60 -9.96 -15.58
N PRO A 70 1.50 -10.31 -16.51
CA PRO A 70 2.67 -9.46 -16.77
C PRO A 70 2.32 -8.11 -17.42
N PHE A 71 1.19 -8.02 -18.14
CA PHE A 71 0.70 -6.76 -18.69
C PHE A 71 0.06 -5.89 -17.59
N LEU A 72 -0.73 -6.50 -16.71
CA LEU A 72 -1.36 -5.81 -15.59
C LEU A 72 -0.30 -5.31 -14.60
N ASP A 73 0.67 -6.14 -14.23
CA ASP A 73 1.73 -5.77 -13.29
C ASP A 73 2.55 -4.58 -13.80
N LYS A 74 2.96 -4.59 -15.07
CA LYS A 74 3.68 -3.47 -15.68
C LYS A 74 2.85 -2.19 -15.71
N THR A 75 1.56 -2.31 -16.04
CA THR A 75 0.65 -1.17 -16.09
C THR A 75 0.43 -0.58 -14.70
N ILE A 76 0.20 -1.43 -13.70
CA ILE A 76 0.00 -1.03 -12.30
C ILE A 76 1.26 -0.37 -11.76
N LEU A 77 2.44 -0.96 -11.95
CA LEU A 77 3.70 -0.38 -11.49
C LEU A 77 3.98 0.99 -12.11
N THR A 78 3.71 1.15 -13.41
CA THR A 78 3.90 2.41 -14.12
C THR A 78 2.93 3.49 -13.62
N LEU A 79 1.64 3.15 -13.48
CA LEU A 79 0.61 4.05 -12.98
C LEU A 79 0.92 4.48 -11.55
N LEU A 80 1.28 3.53 -10.69
CA LEU A 80 1.56 3.76 -9.28
C LEU A 80 2.77 4.70 -9.11
N THR A 81 3.82 4.50 -9.92
CA THR A 81 5.01 5.36 -9.94
C THR A 81 4.67 6.79 -10.36
N ILE A 82 3.84 6.97 -11.40
CA ILE A 82 3.39 8.28 -11.86
C ILE A 82 2.59 8.99 -10.76
N VAL A 83 1.66 8.28 -10.13
CA VAL A 83 0.85 8.81 -9.03
C VAL A 83 1.75 9.27 -7.87
N THR A 84 2.74 8.47 -7.47
CA THR A 84 3.70 8.87 -6.42
C THR A 84 4.39 10.18 -6.75
N HIS A 85 4.92 10.34 -7.98
CA HIS A 85 5.58 11.58 -8.39
C HIS A 85 4.63 12.79 -8.38
N ILE A 86 3.38 12.61 -8.84
CA ILE A 86 2.38 13.67 -8.82
C ILE A 86 2.05 14.08 -7.37
N VAL A 87 1.88 13.11 -6.47
CA VAL A 87 1.59 13.39 -5.06
C VAL A 87 2.76 14.11 -4.38
N TYR A 88 4.02 13.76 -4.68
CA TYR A 88 5.18 14.52 -4.21
C TYR A 88 5.19 15.95 -4.74
N LEU A 89 4.88 16.15 -6.02
CA LEU A 89 4.87 17.47 -6.65
C LEU A 89 3.78 18.36 -6.04
N ILE A 90 2.58 17.80 -5.83
CA ILE A 90 1.46 18.50 -5.20
C ILE A 90 1.77 18.79 -3.72
N GLY A 91 2.29 17.82 -2.97
CA GLY A 91 2.71 18.00 -1.58
C GLY A 91 3.74 19.11 -1.46
N GLY A 92 4.86 19.02 -2.19
CA GLY A 92 5.89 20.04 -2.21
C GLY A 92 5.37 21.42 -2.62
N GLY A 93 4.49 21.46 -3.63
CA GLY A 93 3.83 22.69 -4.07
C GLY A 93 2.99 23.35 -2.98
N ILE A 94 2.24 22.57 -2.20
CA ILE A 94 1.39 23.09 -1.12
C ILE A 94 2.23 23.57 0.07
N VAL A 95 3.35 22.91 0.43
CA VAL A 95 4.29 23.45 1.42
C VAL A 95 4.81 24.80 0.99
N LEU A 96 5.34 24.88 -0.24
CA LEU A 96 5.94 26.10 -0.79
C LEU A 96 4.92 27.23 -0.86
N PHE A 97 3.75 26.94 -1.41
CA PHE A 97 2.66 27.92 -1.53
C PHE A 97 2.18 28.38 -0.16
N GLY A 98 1.96 27.46 0.78
CA GLY A 98 1.57 27.78 2.16
C GLY A 98 2.60 28.69 2.83
N ALA A 99 3.88 28.30 2.83
CA ALA A 99 4.97 29.07 3.41
C ALA A 99 5.08 30.48 2.80
N LEU A 100 5.00 30.58 1.47
CA LEU A 100 5.07 31.85 0.75
C LEU A 100 3.91 32.79 1.12
N LEU A 101 2.68 32.26 1.13
CA LEU A 101 1.47 33.05 1.44
C LEU A 101 1.50 33.64 2.85
N ILE A 102 2.16 32.94 3.77
CA ILE A 102 2.30 33.32 5.18
C ILE A 102 3.38 34.35 5.38
N ILE A 103 4.52 34.22 4.68
CA ILE A 103 5.55 35.26 4.63
C ILE A 103 4.93 36.57 4.12
N ILE A 104 4.17 36.52 3.02
CA ILE A 104 3.49 37.68 2.45
C ILE A 104 2.50 38.29 3.46
N ARG A 105 1.64 37.47 4.07
CA ARG A 105 0.67 37.94 5.07
C ARG A 105 1.33 38.49 6.33
N PHE A 106 2.44 37.91 6.77
CA PHE A 106 3.19 38.38 7.92
C PHE A 106 3.77 39.78 7.64
N ILE A 107 4.38 39.98 6.48
CA ILE A 107 4.90 41.28 6.04
C ILE A 107 3.76 42.31 5.94
N GLN A 108 2.63 41.95 5.33
CA GLN A 108 1.46 42.83 5.22
C GLN A 108 0.85 43.17 6.59
N SER A 109 0.74 42.22 7.52
CA SER A 109 0.26 42.49 8.88
C SER A 109 1.20 43.42 9.63
N LYS A 110 2.52 43.19 9.53
CA LYS A 110 3.53 44.03 10.17
C LYS A 110 3.54 45.47 9.64
N MET A 111 3.19 45.65 8.36
CA MET A 111 3.05 46.97 7.74
C MET A 111 1.72 47.66 8.06
N LYS A 112 0.63 46.92 8.28
CA LYS A 112 -0.72 47.49 8.37
C LYS A 112 -1.14 47.87 9.79
N ASN A 113 -0.77 47.11 10.82
CA ASN A 113 -0.98 47.47 12.24
C ASN A 113 0.01 46.69 13.13
N PRO A 114 0.91 47.37 13.86
CA PRO A 114 1.90 46.71 14.72
C PRO A 114 1.28 46.01 15.95
N ASP A 115 0.08 46.39 16.38
CA ASP A 115 -0.47 46.01 17.69
C ASP A 115 -1.56 44.92 17.66
N LYS A 116 -1.83 44.27 16.53
CA LYS A 116 -2.83 43.18 16.46
C LYS A 116 -2.18 41.81 16.25
N PRO A 117 -2.50 40.79 17.08
CA PRO A 117 -1.98 39.45 16.89
C PRO A 117 -2.48 38.90 15.55
N SER A 118 -1.53 38.69 14.64
CA SER A 118 -1.85 38.21 13.31
C SER A 118 -2.26 36.74 13.41
N GLY A 119 -3.54 36.40 13.18
CA GLY A 119 -4.05 35.02 13.19
C GLY A 119 -3.55 34.13 12.04
N VAL A 120 -2.31 34.38 11.57
CA VAL A 120 -1.69 33.82 10.37
C VAL A 120 -1.20 32.39 10.64
N THR A 121 -0.80 32.08 11.88
CA THR A 121 -0.33 30.74 12.29
C THR A 121 -1.41 29.68 12.26
N ARG A 122 -2.70 30.05 12.36
CA ARG A 122 -3.82 29.12 12.11
C ARG A 122 -3.85 28.63 10.66
N TYR A 123 -3.58 29.51 9.70
CA TYR A 123 -3.54 29.16 8.28
C TYR A 123 -2.27 28.37 7.94
N LEU A 124 -1.14 28.69 8.59
CA LEU A 124 0.12 27.92 8.50
C LEU A 124 -0.06 26.46 8.87
N SER A 125 -0.66 26.23 10.03
CA SER A 125 -0.98 24.88 10.51
C SER A 125 -1.78 24.10 9.48
N GLY A 126 -2.80 24.71 8.88
CA GLY A 126 -3.67 24.05 7.92
C GLY A 126 -2.92 23.60 6.65
N TYR A 127 -2.16 24.50 6.02
CA TYR A 127 -1.42 24.18 4.80
C TYR A 127 -0.30 23.16 5.04
N LEU A 128 0.42 23.27 6.15
CA LEU A 128 1.46 22.30 6.51
C LEU A 128 0.89 20.92 6.81
N THR A 129 -0.20 20.83 7.60
CA THR A 129 -0.84 19.54 7.90
C THR A 129 -1.34 18.85 6.63
N LEU A 130 -1.97 19.60 5.71
CA LEU A 130 -2.48 19.04 4.46
C LEU A 130 -1.35 18.53 3.55
N SER A 131 -0.25 19.28 3.43
CA SER A 131 0.89 18.83 2.65
C SER A 131 1.56 17.58 3.23
N LEU A 132 1.68 17.50 4.56
CA LEU A 132 2.31 16.36 5.22
C LEU A 132 1.46 15.09 5.07
N GLU A 133 0.13 15.23 5.05
CA GLU A 133 -0.79 14.12 4.78
C GLU A 133 -0.64 13.58 3.35
N LEU A 134 -0.44 14.47 2.37
CA LEU A 134 -0.10 14.09 1.00
C LEU A 134 1.27 13.40 0.91
N PHE A 135 2.28 13.88 1.62
CA PHE A 135 3.58 13.22 1.66
C PHE A 135 3.53 11.82 2.28
N ILE A 136 2.74 11.61 3.34
CA ILE A 136 2.51 10.27 3.89
C ILE A 136 1.81 9.38 2.84
N GLY A 137 0.83 9.92 2.11
CA GLY A 137 0.18 9.20 1.00
C GLY A 137 1.17 8.77 -0.08
N ALA A 138 2.06 9.67 -0.51
CA ALA A 138 3.12 9.35 -1.48
C ALA A 138 4.05 8.25 -0.96
N GLU A 139 4.50 8.33 0.30
CA GLU A 139 5.41 7.35 0.90
C GLU A 139 4.75 5.96 1.07
N ILE A 140 3.46 5.89 1.43
CA ILE A 140 2.73 4.61 1.52
C ILE A 140 2.61 3.97 0.13
N ILE A 141 2.31 4.77 -0.89
CA ILE A 141 2.26 4.28 -2.27
C ILE A 141 3.65 3.81 -2.73
N LYS A 142 4.70 4.58 -2.44
CA LYS A 142 6.08 4.26 -2.79
C LYS A 142 6.57 2.96 -2.15
N THR A 143 6.33 2.79 -0.85
CA THR A 143 6.71 1.56 -0.11
C THR A 143 5.96 0.30 -0.58
N THR A 144 4.84 0.47 -1.29
CA THR A 144 4.15 -0.62 -1.99
C THR A 144 4.88 -1.05 -3.27
N ILE A 145 5.60 -0.12 -3.93
CA ILE A 145 6.38 -0.35 -5.16
C ILE A 145 7.79 -0.85 -4.81
N THR A 146 8.45 -0.20 -3.86
CA THR A 146 9.84 -0.41 -3.47
C THR A 146 9.90 -0.76 -2.00
N ARG A 147 10.04 -2.05 -1.72
CA ARG A 147 10.06 -2.58 -0.35
C ARG A 147 11.47 -2.47 0.25
N THR A 148 11.98 -1.25 0.45
CA THR A 148 13.32 -0.99 1.01
C THR A 148 13.26 -0.30 2.38
N PHE A 149 14.19 -0.63 3.26
CA PHE A 149 14.28 -0.05 4.62
C PHE A 149 14.65 1.44 4.61
N GLU A 150 15.36 1.89 3.59
CA GLU A 150 15.78 3.28 3.46
C GLU A 150 14.57 4.20 3.22
N GLU A 151 13.59 3.75 2.44
CA GLU A 151 12.35 4.50 2.19
C GLU A 151 11.45 4.56 3.43
N PHE A 152 11.45 3.50 4.24
CA PHE A 152 10.76 3.49 5.52
C PHE A 152 11.27 4.57 6.50
N SER A 153 12.56 4.91 6.43
CA SER A 153 13.17 5.99 7.23
C SER A 153 12.62 7.37 6.87
N VAL A 154 12.42 7.63 5.57
CA VAL A 154 11.85 8.90 5.07
C VAL A 154 10.41 9.06 5.54
N LEU A 155 9.62 7.97 5.52
CA LEU A 155 8.26 7.94 6.04
C LEU A 155 8.22 8.30 7.54
N ILE A 156 9.14 7.76 8.36
CA ILE A 156 9.24 8.09 9.78
C ILE A 156 9.58 9.56 10.00
N LEU A 157 10.53 10.11 9.24
CA LEU A 157 10.94 11.50 9.35
C LEU A 157 9.76 12.46 9.07
N ILE A 158 8.97 12.17 8.04
CA ILE A 158 7.78 12.95 7.68
C ILE A 158 6.71 12.89 8.79
N ILE A 159 6.48 11.73 9.38
CA ILE A 159 5.52 11.55 10.48
C ILE A 159 5.97 12.31 11.74
N ILE A 160 7.27 12.23 12.09
CA ILE A 160 7.84 12.98 13.22
C ILE A 160 7.73 14.49 12.96
N SER A 161 8.02 14.95 11.73
CA SER A 161 7.90 16.36 11.34
C SER A 161 6.47 16.89 11.54
N ARG A 162 5.44 16.10 11.22
CA ARG A 162 4.02 16.44 11.51
C ARG A 162 3.76 16.59 13.00
N GLY A 163 4.27 15.68 13.82
CA GLY A 163 4.18 15.77 15.27
C GLY A 163 4.84 17.05 15.79
N LEU A 164 6.02 17.38 15.26
CA LEU A 164 6.79 18.55 15.66
C LEU A 164 6.10 19.87 15.26
N PHE A 165 5.60 20.00 14.03
CA PHE A 165 4.88 21.19 13.59
C PHE A 165 3.56 21.38 14.35
N SER A 166 2.79 20.31 14.53
CA SER A 166 1.56 20.36 15.35
C SER A 166 1.86 20.74 16.79
N LEU A 167 2.99 20.28 17.34
CA LEU A 167 3.44 20.61 18.69
C LEU A 167 3.86 22.07 18.79
N ILE A 168 4.66 22.58 17.85
CA ILE A 168 5.09 23.99 17.82
C ILE A 168 3.89 24.93 17.76
N LEU A 169 2.92 24.64 16.89
CA LEU A 169 1.72 25.45 16.74
C LEU A 169 0.77 25.34 17.95
N TYR A 170 0.73 24.17 18.60
CA TYR A 170 0.03 23.99 19.87
C TYR A 170 0.66 24.82 21.00
N LEU A 171 2.00 24.79 21.11
CA LEU A 171 2.75 25.54 22.10
C LEU A 171 2.62 27.05 21.87
N GLU A 172 2.67 27.52 20.62
CA GLU A 172 2.43 28.92 20.27
C GLU A 172 1.05 29.40 20.75
N ARG A 173 0.00 28.62 20.49
CA ARG A 173 -1.36 28.95 20.96
C ARG A 173 -1.45 28.98 22.49
N ARG A 174 -0.80 28.04 23.17
CA ARG A 174 -0.78 27.99 24.64
C ARG A 174 -0.07 29.22 25.21
N TRP A 175 1.07 29.61 24.66
CA TRP A 175 1.87 30.75 25.12
C TRP A 175 1.23 32.10 24.83
N HIS A 176 0.62 32.29 23.66
CA HIS A 176 -0.08 33.54 23.34
C HIS A 176 -1.46 33.66 24.00
N GLY A 177 -2.09 32.56 24.41
CA GLY A 177 -3.37 32.58 25.14
C GLY A 177 -3.26 32.95 26.63
N THR A 178 -2.06 32.92 27.21
CA THR A 178 -1.80 33.32 28.61
C THR A 178 -1.55 34.81 28.81
N ALA A 179 -1.52 35.61 27.74
CA ALA A 179 -1.20 37.05 27.81
C ALA A 179 -2.43 37.97 27.93
N GLU A 180 -3.66 37.43 27.95
CA GLU A 180 -4.90 38.24 28.03
C GLU A 180 -5.61 38.14 29.40
N THR A 181 -4.94 37.62 30.43
CA THR A 181 -5.51 37.55 31.78
C THR A 181 -4.56 38.07 32.85
N GLU A 182 -4.07 39.30 32.71
CA GLU A 182 -3.69 40.18 33.84
C GLU A 182 -3.98 41.64 33.50
#